data_AF-A0A7C5VN28-F1
#
_entry.id   AF-A0A7C5VN28-F1
#
_cell.length_a   1.000
_cell.length_b   1.000
_cell.length_c   1.000
_cell.angle_alpha   90.00
_cell.angle_beta   90.00
_cell.angle_gamma   90.00
#
_symmetry.space_group_name_H-M   'P 1'
#
loop_
_entity.id
_entity.type
_entity.pdbx_description
1 polymer ?
#
loop_
_entity_poly.entity_id
_entity_poly.type
_entity_poly.pdbx_seq_one_letter_code
_entity_poly.pdbx_strand_id
1 'polypeptide(L)'
;MMSLARVIEILNDELQRRRYDFINQRLKELDPYINNYVKILSPHPRFSNVRIRYENGNFWLKGISDSGEEVYARALFSTAQLNETAIILLLAMANTAKHKLDFIILDDPSQSLDSKGKENLAKLLAKVAESKQLIICTMDTEFAECIKNSFPAGKFYLFEEYTERGPVVKAWNP
;
A
#
# COMPACT_ATOMS: atom_id res chain seq x y z
N MET A 1 -13.26 -38.60 29.99
CA MET A 1 -13.82 -37.83 28.85
C MET A 1 -13.42 -36.37 29.05
N MET A 2 -12.79 -35.74 28.06
CA MET A 2 -12.45 -34.31 28.15
C MET A 2 -13.74 -33.48 28.14
N SER A 3 -13.88 -32.51 29.04
CA SER A 3 -15.05 -31.63 29.02
C SER A 3 -15.02 -30.71 27.80
N LEU A 4 -16.18 -30.32 27.29
CA LEU A 4 -16.29 -29.39 26.17
C LEU A 4 -15.54 -28.07 26.44
N ALA A 5 -15.61 -27.57 27.68
CA ALA A 5 -14.88 -26.37 28.11
C ALA A 5 -13.37 -26.53 27.94
N ARG A 6 -12.81 -27.68 28.32
CA ARG A 6 -11.37 -27.95 28.19
C ARG A 6 -10.94 -28.05 26.72
N VAL A 7 -11.79 -28.58 25.85
CA VAL A 7 -11.53 -28.64 24.40
C VAL A 7 -11.52 -27.22 23.80
N ILE A 8 -12.46 -26.36 24.19
CA ILE A 8 -12.51 -24.96 23.73
C ILE A 8 -11.27 -24.18 24.16
N GLU A 9 -10.82 -24.34 25.42
CA GLU A 9 -9.58 -23.72 25.90
C GLU A 9 -8.37 -24.13 25.06
N ILE A 10 -8.20 -25.43 24.82
CA ILE A 10 -7.08 -25.96 24.03
C ILE A 10 -7.11 -25.42 22.60
N LEU A 11 -8.29 -25.38 21.97
CA LEU A 11 -8.45 -24.84 20.62
C LEU A 11 -8.13 -23.35 20.57
N ASN A 12 -8.58 -22.58 21.56
CA ASN A 12 -8.27 -21.15 21.63
C ASN A 12 -6.76 -20.94 21.80
N ASP A 13 -6.11 -21.64 22.73
CA ASP A 13 -4.67 -21.54 22.96
C ASP A 13 -3.86 -21.87 21.69
N GLU A 14 -4.24 -22.95 20.99
CA GLU A 14 -3.58 -23.35 19.74
C GLU A 14 -3.83 -22.34 18.62
N LEU A 15 -5.04 -21.79 18.50
CA LEU A 15 -5.35 -20.72 17.55
C LEU A 15 -4.55 -19.45 17.85
N GLN A 16 -4.43 -19.05 19.11
CA GLN A 16 -3.64 -17.86 19.49
C GLN A 16 -2.16 -18.05 19.14
N ARG A 17 -1.58 -19.23 19.41
CA ARG A 17 -0.19 -19.54 19.05
C ARG A 17 0.02 -19.49 17.53
N ARG A 18 -0.82 -20.20 16.78
CA ARG A 18 -0.71 -20.25 15.31
C ARG A 18 -0.98 -18.90 14.65
N ARG A 19 -1.82 -18.06 15.24
CA ARG A 19 -2.13 -16.72 14.72
C ARG A 19 -0.87 -15.87 14.60
N TYR A 20 0.02 -15.91 15.60
CA TYR A 20 1.26 -15.14 15.57
C TYR A 20 2.15 -15.55 14.39
N ASP A 21 2.41 -16.85 14.24
CA ASP A 21 3.24 -17.39 13.16
C ASP A 21 2.62 -17.14 11.79
N PHE A 22 1.30 -17.35 11.67
CA PHE A 22 0.56 -17.11 10.44
C PHE A 22 0.64 -15.66 9.98
N ILE A 23 0.40 -14.69 10.88
CA ILE A 23 0.47 -13.26 10.54
C ILE A 23 1.89 -12.89 10.13
N ASN A 24 2.90 -13.27 10.92
CA ASN A 24 4.28 -12.90 10.61
C ASN A 24 4.80 -13.58 9.32
N GLN A 25 4.34 -14.79 9.00
CA GLN A 25 4.62 -15.42 7.71
C GLN A 25 4.01 -14.61 6.55
N ARG A 26 2.75 -14.17 6.67
CA ARG A 26 2.10 -13.32 5.66
C ARG A 26 2.80 -11.98 5.49
N LEU A 27 3.18 -11.33 6.58
CA LEU A 27 3.93 -10.07 6.53
C LEU A 27 5.29 -10.27 5.84
N LYS A 28 5.98 -11.37 6.11
CA LYS A 28 7.25 -11.71 5.46
C LYS A 28 7.10 -11.93 3.95
N GLU A 29 5.97 -12.48 3.48
CA GLU A 29 5.66 -12.60 2.05
C GLU A 29 5.55 -11.22 1.36
N LEU A 30 5.23 -10.15 2.11
CA LEU A 30 5.15 -8.78 1.60
C LEU A 30 6.50 -8.06 1.54
N ASP A 31 7.49 -8.47 2.36
CA ASP A 31 8.79 -7.78 2.49
C ASP A 31 9.43 -7.45 1.11
N PRO A 32 9.46 -8.34 0.09
CA PRO A 32 10.05 -8.03 -1.22
C PRO A 32 9.33 -6.89 -1.96
N TYR A 33 8.00 -6.83 -1.87
CA TYR A 33 7.18 -5.80 -2.51
C TYR A 33 7.35 -4.46 -1.78
N ILE A 34 7.28 -4.49 -0.44
CA ILE A 34 7.48 -3.30 0.40
C ILE A 34 8.84 -2.69 0.13
N ASN A 35 9.92 -3.47 0.14
CA ASN A 35 11.28 -2.96 -0.08
C ASN A 35 11.48 -2.39 -1.48
N ASN A 36 10.85 -2.98 -2.50
CA ASN A 36 10.88 -2.46 -3.86
C ASN A 36 10.09 -1.14 -3.97
N TYR A 37 8.94 -1.03 -3.30
CA TYR A 37 8.10 0.17 -3.37
C TYR A 37 8.64 1.33 -2.54
N VAL A 38 9.24 1.07 -1.36
CA VAL A 38 9.93 2.09 -0.53
C VAL A 38 11.02 2.80 -1.32
N LYS A 39 11.80 2.06 -2.11
CA LYS A 39 12.85 2.64 -2.97
C LYS A 39 12.32 3.60 -4.04
N ILE A 40 11.05 3.49 -4.40
CA ILE A 40 10.40 4.33 -5.40
C ILE A 40 9.72 5.52 -4.71
N LEU A 41 8.83 5.24 -3.75
CA LEU A 41 7.94 6.25 -3.16
C LEU A 41 8.60 7.05 -2.04
N SER A 42 9.37 6.40 -1.17
CA SER A 42 9.83 6.97 0.10
C SER A 42 11.29 6.59 0.43
N PRO A 43 12.26 6.92 -0.44
CA PRO A 43 13.67 6.65 -0.12
C PRO A 43 14.10 7.46 1.11
N HIS A 44 14.60 6.78 2.14
CA HIS A 44 15.02 7.43 3.39
C HIS A 44 16.55 7.43 3.53
N PRO A 45 17.20 8.55 3.89
CA PRO A 45 18.68 8.63 3.99
C PRO A 45 19.31 7.63 4.97
N ARG A 46 18.60 7.32 6.05
CA ARG A 46 19.07 6.39 7.10
C ARG A 46 18.61 4.93 6.92
N PHE A 47 17.52 4.71 6.19
CA PHE A 47 16.86 3.40 6.14
C PHE A 47 16.72 2.93 4.70
N SER A 48 17.34 1.80 4.38
CA SER A 48 17.25 1.22 3.05
C SER A 48 16.03 0.34 2.86
N ASN A 49 15.42 -0.12 3.96
CA ASN A 49 14.27 -1.02 3.94
C ASN A 49 13.30 -0.72 5.08
N VAL A 50 12.07 -1.22 4.93
CA VAL A 50 11.03 -1.12 5.95
C VAL A 50 10.38 -2.49 6.11
N ARG A 51 10.06 -2.87 7.34
CA ARG A 51 9.37 -4.13 7.65
C ARG A 51 8.21 -3.91 8.59
N ILE A 52 7.24 -4.81 8.49
CA ILE A 52 6.14 -4.89 9.43
C ILE A 52 6.25 -6.19 10.20
N ARG A 53 6.05 -6.12 11.51
CA ARG A 53 6.02 -7.27 12.41
C ARG A 53 4.80 -7.21 13.31
N TYR A 54 4.22 -8.36 13.58
CA TYR A 54 3.16 -8.51 14.57
C TYR A 54 3.79 -8.99 15.87
N GLU A 55 3.80 -8.14 16.90
CA GLU A 55 4.42 -8.39 18.20
C GLU A 55 3.48 -7.94 19.32
N ASN A 56 3.28 -8.79 20.33
CA ASN A 56 2.44 -8.50 21.51
C ASN A 56 1.04 -7.98 21.15
N GLY A 57 0.39 -8.59 20.15
CA GLY A 57 -0.96 -8.21 19.73
C GLY A 57 -1.03 -6.99 18.80
N ASN A 58 0.09 -6.35 18.48
CA ASN A 58 0.15 -5.09 17.75
C ASN A 58 1.01 -5.20 16.48
N PHE A 59 0.71 -4.38 15.47
CA PHE A 59 1.53 -4.24 14.27
C PHE A 59 2.54 -3.12 14.44
N TRP A 60 3.80 -3.41 14.13
CA TRP A 60 4.91 -2.47 14.24
C TRP A 60 5.58 -2.29 12.89
N LEU A 61 5.69 -1.03 12.47
CA LEU A 61 6.48 -0.62 11.34
C LEU A 61 7.90 -0.29 11.82
N LYS A 62 8.90 -0.98 11.27
CA LYS A 62 10.32 -0.80 11.60
C LYS A 62 11.10 -0.40 10.36
N GLY A 63 11.83 0.71 10.44
CA GLY A 63 12.84 1.08 9.46
C GLY A 63 14.14 0.31 9.73
N ILE A 64 14.83 -0.10 8.67
CA ILE A 64 16.05 -0.90 8.76
C ILE A 64 17.19 -0.17 8.03
N SER A 65 18.28 0.08 8.76
CA SER A 65 19.48 0.70 8.20
C SER A 65 20.30 -0.29 7.36
N ASP A 66 21.28 0.22 6.63
CA ASP A 66 22.25 -0.62 5.90
C ASP A 66 23.12 -1.47 6.85
N SER A 67 23.32 -1.02 8.09
CA SER A 67 24.00 -1.79 9.13
C SER A 67 23.11 -2.84 9.81
N GLY A 68 21.82 -2.91 9.46
CA GLY A 68 20.86 -3.85 10.03
C GLY A 68 20.21 -3.39 11.34
N GLU A 69 20.41 -2.14 11.76
CA GLU A 69 19.72 -1.56 12.91
C GLU A 69 18.22 -1.42 12.60
N GLU A 70 17.37 -1.96 13.47
CA GLU A 70 15.91 -1.81 13.37
C GLU A 70 15.41 -0.74 14.34
N VAL A 71 14.68 0.25 13.82
CA VAL A 71 14.09 1.32 14.63
C VAL A 71 12.60 1.46 14.32
N TYR A 72 11.77 1.68 15.35
CA TYR A 72 10.35 1.93 15.16
C TYR A 72 10.14 3.18 14.30
N ALA A 73 9.46 3.02 13.17
CA ALA A 73 9.22 4.10 12.21
C ALA A 73 8.50 5.28 12.87
N ARG A 74 7.54 5.04 13.77
CA ARG A 74 6.80 6.09 14.48
C ARG A 74 7.69 7.04 15.29
N ALA A 75 8.88 6.60 15.72
CA ALA A 75 9.79 7.44 16.48
C ALA A 75 10.58 8.42 15.59
N LEU A 76 10.62 8.19 14.28
CA LEU A 76 11.53 8.89 13.36
C LEU A 76 10.85 9.44 12.09
N PHE A 77 9.75 8.85 11.67
CA PHE A 77 9.06 9.20 10.42
C PHE A 77 8.12 10.37 10.70
N SER A 78 8.11 11.33 9.78
CA SER A 78 7.08 12.36 9.74
C SER A 78 5.71 11.75 9.42
N THR A 79 4.63 12.50 9.67
CA THR A 79 3.28 12.08 9.30
C THR A 79 3.16 11.77 7.80
N ALA A 80 3.81 12.56 6.94
CA ALA A 80 3.83 12.31 5.50
C ALA A 80 4.49 10.97 5.15
N GLN A 81 5.65 10.68 5.75
CA GLN A 81 6.36 9.40 5.53
C GLN A 81 5.55 8.19 6.03
N LEU A 82 4.81 8.34 7.13
CA LEU A 82 3.90 7.29 7.60
C LEU A 82 2.75 7.05 6.61
N ASN A 83 2.16 8.11 6.04
CA ASN A 83 1.12 7.99 5.02
C ASN A 83 1.63 7.31 3.75
N GLU A 84 2.79 7.71 3.24
CA GLU A 84 3.42 7.06 2.08
C GLU A 84 3.68 5.57 2.34
N THR A 85 4.18 5.24 3.54
CA THR A 85 4.41 3.84 3.91
C THR A 85 3.10 3.04 3.98
N ALA A 86 2.01 3.67 4.41
CA ALA A 86 0.69 3.03 4.39
C ALA A 86 0.23 2.74 2.95
N ILE A 87 0.46 3.66 2.00
CA ILE A 87 0.17 3.43 0.57
C ILE A 87 0.99 2.26 0.03
N ILE A 88 2.29 2.21 0.32
CA ILE A 88 3.18 1.09 -0.06
C ILE A 88 2.62 -0.23 0.46
N LEU A 89 2.22 -0.28 1.72
CA LEU A 89 1.67 -1.49 2.34
C LEU A 89 0.38 -1.93 1.65
N LEU A 90 -0.55 -0.99 1.43
CA LEU A 90 -1.82 -1.25 0.77
C LEU A 90 -1.59 -1.83 -0.63
N LEU A 91 -0.70 -1.22 -1.41
CA LEU A 91 -0.35 -1.69 -2.76
C LEU A 91 0.33 -3.07 -2.72
N ALA A 92 1.25 -3.30 -1.78
CA ALA A 92 1.90 -4.60 -1.62
C ALA A 92 0.90 -5.71 -1.27
N MET A 93 -0.05 -5.43 -0.37
CA MET A 93 -1.12 -6.34 -0.02
C MET A 93 -2.05 -6.61 -1.20
N ALA A 94 -2.49 -5.57 -1.90
CA ALA A 94 -3.38 -5.70 -3.05
C ALA A 94 -2.73 -6.48 -4.20
N ASN A 95 -1.43 -6.26 -4.45
CA ASN A 95 -0.69 -6.95 -5.50
C ASN A 95 -0.44 -8.44 -5.17
N THR A 96 -0.34 -8.80 -3.89
CA THR A 96 -0.09 -10.18 -3.42
C THR A 96 -1.35 -10.94 -3.02
N ALA A 97 -2.51 -10.30 -3.07
CA ALA A 97 -3.77 -10.89 -2.67
C ALA A 97 -4.08 -12.15 -3.50
N LYS A 98 -4.42 -13.25 -2.83
CA LYS A 98 -4.66 -14.57 -3.44
C LYS A 98 -6.05 -14.73 -4.07
N HIS A 99 -6.81 -13.65 -4.20
CA HIS A 99 -8.14 -13.65 -4.80
C HIS A 99 -8.08 -13.43 -6.32
N LYS A 100 -9.16 -13.75 -7.03
CA LYS A 100 -9.29 -13.57 -8.48
C LYS A 100 -9.58 -12.13 -8.94
N LEU A 101 -9.62 -11.16 -8.01
CA LEU A 101 -9.74 -9.75 -8.39
C LEU A 101 -8.37 -9.27 -8.90
N ASP A 102 -8.35 -8.87 -10.16
CA ASP A 102 -7.15 -8.40 -10.85
C ASP A 102 -7.16 -6.89 -11.08
N PHE A 103 -7.87 -6.15 -10.22
CA PHE A 103 -7.91 -4.71 -10.24
C PHE A 103 -7.75 -4.09 -8.84
N ILE A 104 -7.31 -2.82 -8.81
CA ILE A 104 -7.20 -1.99 -7.61
C ILE A 104 -7.87 -0.65 -7.93
N ILE A 105 -8.70 -0.17 -7.00
CA ILE A 105 -9.34 1.15 -7.08
C ILE A 105 -8.69 2.04 -6.01
N LEU A 106 -8.26 3.25 -6.42
CA LEU A 106 -7.70 4.26 -5.53
C LEU A 106 -8.51 5.54 -5.66
N ASP A 107 -8.94 6.08 -4.52
CA ASP A 107 -9.66 7.34 -4.42
C ASP A 107 -8.74 8.39 -3.81
N ASP A 108 -8.39 9.41 -4.60
CA ASP A 108 -7.57 10.56 -4.19
C ASP A 108 -6.26 10.18 -3.46
N PRO A 109 -5.41 9.29 -4.02
CA PRO A 109 -4.28 8.73 -3.27
C PRO A 109 -3.13 9.73 -3.05
N SER A 110 -3.19 10.95 -3.60
CA SER A 110 -2.13 11.96 -3.50
C SER A 110 -2.34 13.01 -2.40
N GLN A 111 -3.46 13.02 -1.67
CA GLN A 111 -3.86 14.15 -0.81
C GLN A 111 -2.83 14.59 0.26
N SER A 112 -1.89 13.73 0.66
CA SER A 112 -0.84 14.08 1.64
C SER A 112 0.58 14.18 1.07
N LEU A 113 0.73 14.16 -0.26
CA LEU A 113 2.02 14.13 -0.94
C LEU A 113 2.39 15.51 -1.50
N ASP A 114 3.67 15.86 -1.40
CA ASP A 114 4.23 16.98 -2.15
C ASP A 114 4.41 16.61 -3.63
N SER A 115 4.78 17.58 -4.46
CA SER A 115 5.00 17.36 -5.91
C SER A 115 5.93 16.18 -6.20
N LYS A 116 6.97 15.99 -5.40
CA LYS A 116 7.92 14.89 -5.61
C LYS A 116 7.32 13.54 -5.24
N GLY A 117 6.60 13.48 -4.13
CA GLY A 117 5.84 12.32 -3.70
C GLY A 117 4.78 11.92 -4.75
N LYS A 118 4.10 12.89 -5.35
CA LYS A 118 3.14 12.66 -6.44
C LYS A 118 3.79 12.03 -7.67
N GLU A 119 4.93 12.55 -8.12
CA GLU A 119 5.71 11.95 -9.22
C GLU A 119 6.12 10.51 -8.90
N ASN A 120 6.62 10.28 -7.69
CA ASN A 120 7.09 8.97 -7.26
C ASN A 120 5.93 7.97 -7.14
N LEU A 121 4.78 8.42 -6.63
CA LEU A 121 3.56 7.63 -6.57
C LEU A 121 3.08 7.26 -7.97
N ALA A 122 3.08 8.21 -8.92
CA ALA A 122 2.71 7.94 -10.29
C ALA A 122 3.59 6.85 -10.93
N LYS A 123 4.91 6.90 -10.71
CA LYS A 123 5.86 5.86 -11.16
C LYS A 123 5.59 4.50 -10.50
N LEU A 124 5.31 4.50 -9.20
CA LEU A 124 4.97 3.29 -8.47
C LEU A 124 3.69 2.66 -9.03
N LEU A 125 2.64 3.47 -9.26
CA LEU A 125 1.37 3.00 -9.81
C LEU A 125 1.53 2.49 -11.26
N ALA A 126 2.34 3.16 -12.09
CA ALA A 126 2.68 2.65 -13.42
C ALA A 126 3.30 1.24 -13.36
N LYS A 127 4.19 0.99 -12.39
CA LYS A 127 4.77 -0.35 -12.16
C LYS A 127 3.73 -1.37 -11.70
N VAL A 128 2.82 -0.99 -10.81
CA VAL A 128 1.73 -1.89 -10.36
C VAL A 128 0.75 -2.20 -11.49
N ALA A 129 0.55 -1.23 -12.41
CA ALA A 129 -0.32 -1.40 -13.58
C ALA A 129 0.16 -2.47 -14.56
N GLU A 130 1.45 -2.88 -14.49
CA GLU A 130 2.00 -3.98 -15.30
C GLU A 130 1.40 -5.34 -14.94
N SER A 131 0.93 -5.52 -13.69
CA SER A 131 0.39 -6.80 -13.18
C SER A 131 -1.07 -6.75 -12.76
N LYS A 132 -1.64 -5.55 -12.54
CA LYS A 132 -3.02 -5.36 -12.09
C LYS A 132 -3.66 -4.19 -12.82
N GLN A 133 -4.96 -4.28 -13.12
CA GLN A 133 -5.71 -3.14 -13.63
C GLN A 133 -5.84 -2.06 -12.52
N LEU A 134 -5.43 -0.83 -12.79
CA LEU A 134 -5.63 0.28 -11.86
C LEU A 134 -6.77 1.17 -12.33
N ILE A 135 -7.64 1.56 -11.38
CA ILE A 135 -8.65 2.60 -11.55
C ILE A 135 -8.37 3.66 -10.50
N ILE A 136 -8.04 4.87 -10.94
CA ILE A 136 -7.64 5.95 -10.06
C ILE A 136 -8.62 7.11 -10.27
N CYS A 137 -9.28 7.51 -9.20
CA CYS A 137 -10.06 8.74 -9.13
C CYS A 137 -9.21 9.79 -8.44
N THR A 138 -9.10 10.98 -9.02
CA THR A 138 -8.36 12.07 -8.38
C THR A 138 -8.91 13.44 -8.77
N MET A 139 -9.02 14.35 -7.80
CA MET A 139 -9.24 15.79 -8.03
C MET A 139 -7.94 16.57 -8.19
N ASP A 140 -6.80 15.95 -7.87
CA ASP A 140 -5.46 16.54 -7.98
C ASP A 140 -4.96 16.48 -9.43
N THR A 141 -5.03 17.62 -10.13
CA THR A 141 -4.65 17.73 -11.54
C THR A 141 -3.15 17.53 -11.76
N GLU A 142 -2.30 17.98 -10.84
CA GLU A 142 -0.85 17.78 -10.89
C GLU A 142 -0.51 16.29 -10.82
N PHE A 143 -1.16 15.56 -9.90
CA PHE A 143 -0.98 14.12 -9.80
C PHE A 143 -1.52 13.38 -11.03
N ALA A 144 -2.66 13.82 -11.58
CA ALA A 144 -3.21 13.24 -12.80
C ALA A 144 -2.25 13.40 -14.00
N GLU A 145 -1.61 14.56 -14.14
CA GLU A 145 -0.54 14.78 -15.13
C GLU A 145 0.67 13.87 -14.87
N CYS A 146 1.10 13.72 -13.61
CA CYS A 146 2.18 12.80 -13.25
C CYS A 146 1.88 11.35 -13.68
N ILE A 147 0.64 10.87 -13.49
CA ILE A 147 0.21 9.54 -13.95
C ILE A 147 0.24 9.48 -15.48
N LYS A 148 -0.31 10.48 -16.17
CA LYS A 148 -0.33 10.52 -17.64
C LYS A 148 1.08 10.46 -18.24
N ASN A 149 2.02 11.18 -17.63
CA ASN A 149 3.43 11.15 -18.03
C ASN A 149 4.11 9.80 -17.71
N SER A 150 3.78 9.19 -16.57
CA SER A 150 4.39 7.93 -16.12
C SER A 150 3.81 6.70 -16.82
N PHE A 151 2.56 6.75 -17.27
CA PHE A 151 1.86 5.66 -17.95
C PHE A 151 1.00 6.17 -19.12
N PRO A 152 1.62 6.58 -20.24
CA PRO A 152 0.88 7.18 -21.38
C PRO A 152 -0.11 6.23 -22.06
N ALA A 153 0.06 4.91 -21.89
CA ALA A 153 -0.85 3.90 -22.42
C ALA A 153 -2.19 3.80 -21.65
N GLY A 154 -2.33 4.53 -20.54
CA GLY A 154 -3.56 4.58 -19.75
C GLY A 154 -4.73 5.23 -20.49
N LYS A 155 -5.94 5.02 -19.95
CA LYS A 155 -7.15 5.74 -20.41
C LYS A 155 -7.46 6.83 -19.39
N PHE A 156 -7.51 8.08 -19.86
CA PHE A 156 -7.71 9.25 -19.02
C PHE A 156 -9.04 9.91 -19.35
N TYR A 157 -9.76 10.33 -18.31
CA TYR A 157 -11.08 10.92 -18.43
C TYR A 157 -11.19 12.11 -17.47
N LEU A 158 -11.90 13.15 -17.91
CA LEU A 158 -12.26 14.32 -17.10
C LEU A 158 -13.76 14.28 -16.83
N PHE A 159 -14.13 14.53 -15.57
CA PHE A 159 -15.50 14.84 -15.19
C PHE A 159 -15.73 16.33 -15.40
N GLU A 160 -16.58 16.70 -16.36
CA GLU A 160 -16.82 18.11 -16.72
C GLU A 160 -17.98 18.71 -15.92
N GLU A 161 -19.11 18.01 -15.88
CA GLU A 161 -20.32 18.48 -15.19
C GLU A 161 -21.21 17.31 -14.75
N TYR A 162 -22.19 17.62 -13.91
CA TYR A 162 -23.23 16.68 -13.50
C TYR A 162 -24.59 17.16 -14.01
N THR A 163 -25.23 16.36 -14.87
CA THR A 163 -26.54 16.68 -15.46
C THR A 163 -27.65 15.85 -14.81
N GLU A 164 -28.91 16.13 -15.15
CA GLU A 164 -30.04 15.29 -14.74
C GLU A 164 -29.94 13.82 -15.21
N ARG A 165 -29.08 13.53 -16.21
CA ARG A 165 -28.81 12.18 -16.71
C ARG A 165 -27.55 11.54 -16.09
N GLY A 166 -26.88 12.24 -15.18
CA GLY A 166 -25.64 11.81 -14.55
C GLY A 166 -24.39 12.57 -15.00
N PRO A 167 -23.19 12.09 -14.62
CA PRO A 167 -21.94 12.78 -14.91
C PRO A 167 -21.61 12.78 -16.41
N VAL A 168 -21.18 13.93 -16.91
CA VAL A 168 -20.62 14.09 -18.24
C VAL A 168 -19.12 13.87 -18.14
N VAL A 169 -18.63 12.90 -18.91
CA VAL A 169 -17.24 12.46 -18.89
C VAL A 169 -16.65 12.58 -20.29
N LYS A 170 -15.47 13.20 -20.38
CA LYS A 170 -14.75 13.41 -21.63
C LYS A 170 -13.40 12.71 -21.59
N ALA A 171 -13.00 12.08 -22.70
CA ALA A 171 -11.66 11.52 -22.83
C ALA A 171 -10.61 12.64 -22.80
N TRP A 172 -9.60 12.49 -21.94
CA TRP A 172 -8.46 13.40 -21.86
C TRP A 172 -7.30 12.84 -22.68
N ASN A 173 -7.39 13.05 -23.99
CA ASN A 173 -6.36 12.57 -24.92
C ASN A 173 -5.00 13.25 -24.64
N PRO A 174 -3.88 12.57 -24.90
CA PRO A 174 -2.53 13.15 -24.93
C PRO A 174 -2.46 14.44 -25.74
#